data_AF-K1PEF2-F1
#
_entry.id   AF-K1PEF2-F1
#
_cell.length_a   1.000
_cell.length_b   1.000
_cell.length_c   1.000
_cell.angle_alpha   90.00
_cell.angle_beta   90.00
_cell.angle_gamma   90.00
#
_symmetry.space_group_name_H-M   'P 1'
#
loop_
_entity.id
_entity.type
_entity.pdbx_description
1 polymer ?
#
loop_
_entity_poly.entity_id
_entity_poly.type
_entity_poly.pdbx_seq_one_letter_code
_entity_poly.pdbx_strand_id
1 'polypeptide(L)'
;MTAAEYDYDIKTMYKGNPKGRKLIGRGVADFCGTEVLDPNTIYLIYAKTDDEGDFLRIVSYKEITDVTYEDIERMKKYYDCSCKISINNFVLPGAPRRPSSGLSDPPLNGCEVPFNYCRRSAYCKNIEGKCTWGNHGECN
;
A
#
# COMPACT_ATOMS: atom_id res chain seq x y z
N MET A 1 -23.71 -6.72 4.62
CA MET A 1 -22.61 -7.19 5.49
C MET A 1 -22.19 -6.01 6.36
N THR A 2 -22.15 -6.18 7.67
CA THR A 2 -21.72 -5.16 8.64
C THR A 2 -20.18 -5.12 8.66
N ALA A 3 -19.61 -3.92 8.55
CA ALA A 3 -18.17 -3.73 8.67
C ALA A 3 -17.73 -3.99 10.12
N ALA A 4 -16.53 -4.54 10.32
CA ALA A 4 -15.97 -4.67 11.66
C ALA A 4 -15.36 -3.32 12.08
N GLU A 5 -15.70 -2.91 13.30
CA GLU A 5 -15.10 -1.76 13.96
C GLU A 5 -14.07 -2.25 14.98
N TYR A 6 -12.91 -1.60 14.99
CA TYR A 6 -11.80 -1.94 15.86
C TYR A 6 -11.44 -0.74 16.73
N ASP A 7 -11.40 -0.98 18.04
CA ASP A 7 -10.65 -0.15 18.96
C ASP A 7 -9.16 -0.56 18.89
N TYR A 8 -8.27 0.41 18.96
CA TYR A 8 -6.83 0.17 18.77
C TYR A 8 -5.98 1.12 19.60
N ASP A 9 -4.81 0.62 19.99
CA ASP A 9 -3.76 1.41 20.63
C ASP A 9 -2.62 1.67 19.66
N ILE A 10 -2.24 2.93 19.54
CA ILE A 10 -1.14 3.34 18.66
C ILE A 10 0.18 3.13 19.39
N LYS A 11 0.98 2.17 18.93
CA LYS A 11 2.36 1.97 19.41
C LYS A 11 3.35 2.93 18.74
N THR A 12 3.20 3.18 17.45
CA THR A 12 4.08 4.07 16.68
C THR A 12 3.33 4.67 15.49
N MET A 13 3.49 5.98 15.26
CA MET A 13 2.96 6.67 14.08
C MET A 13 4.07 7.00 13.10
N TYR A 14 3.93 6.53 11.86
CA TYR A 14 4.87 6.85 10.79
C TYR A 14 4.40 8.01 9.90
N LYS A 15 3.08 8.19 9.73
CA LYS A 15 2.51 9.29 8.94
C LYS A 15 1.08 9.62 9.38
N GLY A 16 0.75 10.91 9.34
CA GLY A 16 -0.59 11.41 9.64
C GLY A 16 -0.91 11.51 11.12
N ASN A 17 -2.17 11.80 11.44
CA ASN A 17 -2.68 11.85 12.80
C ASN A 17 -4.10 11.27 12.84
N PRO A 18 -4.30 10.13 13.52
CA PRO A 18 -5.59 9.44 13.55
C PRO A 18 -6.65 10.16 14.40
N LYS A 19 -6.29 11.13 15.27
CA LYS A 19 -7.22 11.94 16.07
C LYS A 19 -8.33 11.15 16.81
N GLY A 20 -8.01 10.02 17.41
CA GLY A 20 -8.98 9.23 18.18
C GLY A 20 -10.12 8.61 17.36
N ARG A 21 -10.00 8.58 16.03
CA ARG A 21 -10.96 7.92 15.14
C ARG A 21 -10.92 6.42 15.34
N LYS A 22 -12.04 5.74 15.12
CA LYS A 22 -12.08 4.28 15.07
C LYS A 22 -11.55 3.74 13.73
N LEU A 23 -11.09 2.49 13.75
CA LEU A 23 -10.62 1.80 12.56
C LEU A 23 -11.73 0.87 12.05
N ILE A 24 -11.98 0.88 10.75
CA ILE A 24 -12.99 0.06 10.09
C ILE A 24 -12.29 -0.92 9.14
N GLY A 25 -12.55 -2.21 9.33
CA GLY A 25 -12.27 -3.27 8.36
C GLY A 25 -13.38 -3.31 7.32
N ARG A 26 -13.24 -2.51 6.27
CA ARG A 26 -14.06 -2.63 5.06
C ARG A 26 -13.14 -2.67 3.85
N GLY A 27 -13.09 -3.83 3.19
CA GLY A 27 -12.43 -4.01 1.91
C GLY A 27 -12.75 -2.90 0.94
N VAL A 28 -11.73 -2.40 0.24
CA VAL A 28 -11.84 -1.27 -0.71
C VAL A 28 -12.67 -1.64 -1.96
N ALA A 29 -13.22 -2.85 -2.02
CA ALA A 29 -14.21 -3.27 -3.00
C ALA A 29 -15.27 -4.10 -2.29
N ASP A 30 -16.55 -3.92 -2.62
CA ASP A 30 -17.72 -4.63 -2.07
C ASP A 30 -17.71 -6.18 -2.29
N PHE A 31 -16.56 -6.75 -2.68
CA PHE A 31 -16.33 -8.18 -2.95
C PHE A 31 -15.29 -8.83 -2.04
N CYS A 32 -14.47 -8.06 -1.31
CA CYS A 32 -13.54 -8.59 -0.34
C CYS A 32 -14.16 -8.35 1.04
N GLY A 33 -14.69 -9.40 1.66
CA GLY A 33 -15.36 -9.31 2.96
C GLY A 33 -14.54 -8.60 4.04
N THR A 34 -15.18 -8.34 5.18
CA THR A 34 -14.60 -7.69 6.35
C THR A 34 -13.18 -8.21 6.63
N GLU A 35 -12.18 -7.31 6.63
CA GLU A 35 -10.85 -7.67 7.13
C GLU A 35 -10.98 -8.10 8.59
N VAL A 36 -10.67 -9.35 8.89
CA VAL A 36 -10.69 -9.87 10.26
C VAL A 36 -9.27 -9.74 10.83
N LEU A 37 -9.08 -8.75 11.71
CA LEU A 37 -7.86 -8.62 12.52
C LEU A 37 -8.03 -9.37 13.85
N ASP A 38 -6.96 -10.01 14.30
CA ASP A 38 -6.96 -10.71 15.59
C ASP A 38 -6.80 -9.73 16.76
N PRO A 39 -7.61 -9.86 17.82
CA PRO A 39 -7.46 -9.05 19.02
C PRO A 39 -6.08 -9.23 19.66
N ASN A 40 -5.55 -8.16 20.26
CA ASN A 40 -4.26 -8.13 20.95
C ASN A 40 -3.02 -8.42 20.08
N THR A 41 -3.17 -8.39 18.75
CA THR A 41 -2.07 -8.54 17.80
C THR A 41 -1.60 -7.17 17.31
N ILE A 42 -0.29 -7.04 17.09
CA ILE A 42 0.32 -5.79 16.60
C ILE A 42 0.41 -5.85 15.07
N TYR A 43 -0.18 -4.86 14.41
CA TYR A 43 -0.18 -4.73 12.97
C TYR A 43 0.47 -3.43 12.50
N LEU A 44 1.10 -3.47 11.34
CA LEU A 44 1.34 -2.29 10.52
C LEU A 44 0.09 -2.02 9.67
N ILE A 45 -0.58 -0.90 9.91
CA ILE A 45 -1.83 -0.52 9.24
C ILE A 45 -1.60 0.66 8.29
N TYR A 46 -2.11 0.52 7.06
CA TYR A 46 -2.34 1.63 6.15
C TYR A 46 -3.83 1.90 6.10
N ALA A 47 -4.22 3.11 6.47
CA ALA A 47 -5.60 3.53 6.45
C ALA A 47 -5.75 4.88 5.76
N LYS A 48 -6.94 5.12 5.22
CA LYS A 48 -7.37 6.44 4.75
C LYS A 48 -8.53 6.91 5.60
N THR A 49 -8.63 8.22 5.78
CA THR A 49 -9.86 8.80 6.30
C THR A 49 -10.99 8.49 5.32
N ASP A 50 -12.17 8.19 5.85
CA ASP A 50 -13.37 8.17 5.02
C ASP A 50 -13.79 9.58 4.59
N ASP A 51 -14.82 9.63 3.74
CA ASP A 51 -15.27 10.88 3.11
C ASP A 51 -15.84 11.88 4.13
N GLU A 52 -16.39 11.37 5.24
CA GLU A 52 -16.98 12.18 6.32
C GLU A 52 -15.94 12.64 7.36
N GLY A 53 -14.80 11.95 7.46
CA GLY A 53 -13.71 12.36 8.35
C GLY A 53 -13.71 11.65 9.70
N ASP A 54 -14.70 10.82 9.97
CA ASP A 54 -15.00 10.23 11.28
C ASP A 54 -14.27 8.91 11.51
N PHE A 55 -13.97 8.18 10.43
CA PHE A 55 -13.38 6.85 10.51
C PHE A 55 -12.10 6.71 9.70
N LEU A 56 -11.25 5.78 10.14
CA LEU A 56 -10.12 5.30 9.35
C LEU A 56 -10.52 3.98 8.70
N ARG A 57 -10.48 3.92 7.37
CA ARG A 57 -10.72 2.69 6.62
C ARG A 57 -9.39 2.01 6.31
N ILE A 58 -9.28 0.74 6.71
CA ILE A 58 -8.11 -0.07 6.36
C ILE A 58 -8.03 -0.19 4.84
N VAL A 59 -6.85 0.11 4.30
CA VAL A 59 -6.53 -0.07 2.87
C VAL A 59 -5.63 -1.29 2.70
N SER A 60 -4.72 -1.49 3.65
CA SER A 60 -3.82 -2.65 3.70
C SER A 60 -3.31 -2.81 5.12
N TYR A 61 -2.95 -4.04 5.49
CA TYR A 61 -2.35 -4.35 6.77
C TYR A 61 -1.34 -5.49 6.65
N LYS A 62 -0.44 -5.59 7.62
CA LYS A 62 0.45 -6.73 7.85
C LYS A 62 0.66 -6.93 9.34
N GLU A 63 0.81 -8.15 9.80
CA GLU A 63 1.31 -8.40 11.15
C GLU A 63 2.72 -7.85 11.29
N ILE A 64 3.05 -7.31 12.47
CA ILE A 64 4.37 -6.70 12.68
C ILE A 64 5.49 -7.75 12.61
N THR A 65 5.17 -9.02 12.87
CA THR A 65 6.08 -10.17 12.74
C THR A 65 6.56 -10.39 11.31
N ASP A 66 5.77 -9.98 10.32
CA ASP A 66 6.10 -10.07 8.88
C ASP A 66 6.78 -8.79 8.34
N VAL A 67 7.07 -7.82 9.22
CA VAL A 67 7.63 -6.51 8.87
C VAL A 67 8.98 -6.34 9.55
N THR A 68 10.04 -6.18 8.75
CA THR A 68 11.38 -5.95 9.30
C THR A 68 11.65 -4.46 9.52
N TYR A 69 12.68 -4.16 10.31
CA TYR A 69 13.14 -2.80 10.51
C TYR A 69 13.53 -2.11 9.18
N GLU A 70 14.15 -2.86 8.27
CA GLU A 70 14.53 -2.36 6.93
C GLU A 70 13.30 -2.02 6.08
N ASP A 71 12.19 -2.75 6.23
CA ASP A 71 10.93 -2.41 5.58
C ASP A 71 10.46 -1.03 6.06
N ILE A 72 10.43 -0.81 7.38
CA ILE A 72 10.02 0.47 7.98
C ILE A 72 10.90 1.63 7.52
N GLU A 73 12.22 1.48 7.58
CA GLU A 73 13.16 2.53 7.16
C GLU A 73 13.05 2.83 5.66
N ARG A 74 12.89 1.80 4.83
CA ARG A 74 12.67 1.99 3.39
C ARG A 74 11.40 2.80 3.14
N MET A 75 10.30 2.46 3.81
CA MET A 75 9.05 3.19 3.67
C MET A 75 9.17 4.65 4.10
N LYS A 76 9.77 4.92 5.26
CA LYS A 76 9.97 6.29 5.75
C LYS A 76 10.83 7.14 4.82
N LYS A 77 11.86 6.56 4.22
CA LYS A 77 12.86 7.28 3.42
C LYS A 77 12.47 7.45 1.95
N TYR A 78 11.73 6.49 1.40
CA TYR A 78 11.57 6.38 -0.05
C TYR A 78 10.13 6.41 -0.55
N TYR A 79 9.13 6.18 0.30
CA TYR A 79 7.74 6.27 -0.16
C TYR A 79 7.37 7.75 -0.35
N ASP A 80 7.23 8.14 -1.61
CA ASP A 80 6.88 9.48 -2.04
C ASP A 80 5.51 9.45 -2.73
N CYS A 81 4.53 10.14 -2.14
CA CYS A 81 3.18 10.21 -2.68
C CYS A 81 3.03 11.20 -3.86
N SER A 82 4.11 11.89 -4.26
CA SER A 82 4.09 12.79 -5.43
C SER A 82 4.09 12.04 -6.77
N CYS A 83 4.48 10.77 -6.77
CA CYS A 83 4.54 9.93 -7.97
C CYS A 83 3.36 8.94 -8.05
N LYS A 84 2.80 8.80 -9.26
CA LYS A 84 1.78 7.77 -9.52
C LYS A 84 2.44 6.45 -9.87
N ILE A 85 1.97 5.34 -9.30
CA ILE A 85 2.38 4.00 -9.70
C ILE A 85 1.32 3.45 -10.65
N SER A 86 1.75 3.04 -11.85
CA SER A 86 0.88 2.38 -12.84
C SER A 86 1.20 0.89 -12.88
N ILE A 87 0.24 0.05 -12.53
CA ILE A 87 0.37 -1.40 -12.57
C ILE A 87 -0.20 -1.89 -13.89
N ASN A 88 0.63 -2.52 -14.71
CA ASN A 88 0.14 -3.27 -15.85
C ASN A 88 -0.40 -4.62 -15.36
N ASN A 89 -1.72 -4.77 -15.28
CA ASN A 89 -2.33 -6.01 -14.77
C ASN A 89 -2.10 -7.22 -15.70
N PHE A 90 -1.61 -7.02 -16.93
CA PHE A 90 -1.25 -8.11 -17.86
C PHE A 90 0.12 -8.74 -17.57
N VAL A 91 0.94 -8.12 -16.73
CA VAL A 91 2.26 -8.62 -16.30
C VAL A 91 2.23 -9.27 -14.91
N LEU A 92 1.06 -9.34 -14.26
CA LEU A 92 0.90 -10.03 -12.99
C LEU A 92 0.91 -11.57 -13.18
N PRO A 93 1.50 -12.33 -12.24
CA PRO A 93 1.44 -13.80 -12.27
C PRO A 93 -0.02 -14.27 -12.31
N GLY A 94 -0.40 -15.03 -13.35
CA GLY A 94 -1.76 -15.54 -13.56
C GLY A 94 -2.64 -14.73 -14.53
N ALA A 95 -2.15 -13.60 -15.05
CA ALA A 95 -2.86 -12.85 -16.09
C ALA A 95 -2.82 -13.59 -17.45
N PRO A 96 -3.90 -13.57 -18.25
CA PRO A 96 -3.89 -14.15 -19.59
C PRO A 96 -2.84 -13.45 -20.44
N ARG A 97 -1.86 -14.21 -20.95
CA ARG A 97 -0.80 -13.73 -21.85
C ARG A 97 -1.41 -13.16 -23.13
N ARG A 98 -1.77 -11.89 -23.12
CA ARG A 98 -2.02 -11.12 -24.34
C ARG A 98 -0.72 -10.41 -24.71
N PRO A 99 -0.36 -10.34 -26.00
CA PRO A 99 0.76 -9.50 -26.41
C PRO A 99 0.46 -8.09 -25.91
N SER A 100 1.40 -7.50 -25.17
CA SER A 100 1.27 -6.16 -24.64
C SER A 100 1.01 -5.22 -25.82
N SER A 101 -0.25 -4.84 -26.03
CA SER A 101 -0.53 -3.61 -26.77
C SER A 101 0.14 -2.53 -25.95
N GLY A 102 1.32 -2.08 -26.41
CA GLY A 102 2.22 -1.20 -25.71
C GLY A 102 1.43 -0.16 -24.94
N LEU A 103 1.58 -0.17 -23.62
CA LEU A 103 1.01 0.87 -22.81
C LEU A 103 1.67 2.19 -23.23
N SER A 104 0.84 3.22 -23.34
CA SER A 104 1.30 4.59 -23.57
C SER A 104 2.39 4.92 -22.55
N ASP A 105 3.43 5.64 -22.97
CA ASP A 105 4.54 6.06 -22.11
C ASP A 105 4.00 6.48 -20.73
N PRO A 106 4.64 6.04 -19.63
CA PRO A 106 4.19 6.43 -18.30
C PRO A 106 4.04 7.95 -18.28
N PRO A 107 2.94 8.50 -17.73
CA PRO A 107 2.80 9.93 -17.61
C PRO A 107 4.05 10.46 -16.91
N LEU A 108 4.56 11.63 -17.33
CA LEU A 108 5.79 12.26 -16.80
C LEU A 108 5.92 12.23 -15.26
N ASN A 109 4.79 12.08 -14.57
CA ASN A 109 4.63 12.06 -13.12
C ASN A 109 4.36 10.65 -12.53
N GLY A 110 4.84 9.56 -13.15
CA GLY A 110 4.62 8.22 -12.64
C GLY A 110 5.65 7.17 -13.02
N CYS A 111 5.62 6.05 -12.32
CA CYS A 111 6.42 4.86 -12.60
C CYS A 111 5.52 3.71 -13.05
N GLU A 112 5.87 3.05 -14.16
CA GLU A 112 5.22 1.81 -14.60
C GLU A 112 5.89 0.61 -13.93
N VAL A 113 5.11 -0.21 -13.22
CA VAL A 113 5.63 -1.37 -12.48
C VAL A 113 6.30 -2.37 -13.44
N PRO A 114 7.60 -2.70 -13.23
CA PRO A 114 8.29 -3.67 -14.09
C PRO A 114 7.74 -5.09 -13.89
N PHE A 115 7.85 -5.95 -14.90
CA PHE A 115 7.34 -7.33 -14.85
C PHE A 115 7.89 -8.14 -13.66
N ASN A 116 9.16 -7.92 -13.30
CA ASN A 116 9.88 -8.65 -12.26
C ASN A 116 9.99 -7.86 -10.94
N TYR A 117 8.99 -7.03 -10.63
CA TYR A 117 9.08 -6.16 -9.48
C TYR A 117 8.88 -6.92 -8.15
N CYS A 118 9.81 -6.77 -7.20
CA CYS A 118 9.63 -7.21 -5.82
C CYS A 118 8.68 -6.29 -5.06
N ARG A 119 7.43 -6.72 -4.81
CA ARG A 119 6.40 -5.92 -4.11
C ARG A 119 6.85 -5.41 -2.73
N ARG A 120 7.74 -6.15 -2.05
CA ARG A 120 8.30 -5.77 -0.75
C ARG A 120 9.25 -4.58 -0.86
N SER A 121 10.23 -4.67 -1.76
CA SER A 121 11.38 -3.75 -1.82
C SER A 121 11.24 -2.60 -2.80
N ALA A 122 10.36 -2.71 -3.80
CA ALA A 122 10.18 -1.68 -4.83
C ALA A 122 9.56 -0.39 -4.29
N TYR A 123 10.02 0.76 -4.80
CA TYR A 123 9.36 2.04 -4.58
C TYR A 123 9.53 2.97 -5.78
N CYS A 124 8.56 3.86 -5.99
CA CYS A 124 8.63 4.93 -6.98
C CYS A 124 8.90 6.26 -6.25
N LYS A 125 9.91 7.01 -6.69
CA LYS A 125 10.33 8.26 -6.05
C LYS A 125 10.54 9.38 -7.07
N ASN A 126 10.21 10.61 -6.70
CA ASN A 126 10.55 11.79 -7.49
C ASN A 126 12.02 12.16 -7.28
N ILE A 127 12.80 12.16 -8.36
CA ILE A 127 14.17 12.65 -8.41
C ILE A 127 14.19 13.74 -9.48
N GLU A 128 14.44 14.98 -9.05
CA GLU A 128 14.57 16.15 -9.94
C GLU A 128 13.37 16.35 -10.88
N GLY A 129 12.15 16.15 -10.37
CA GLY A 129 10.92 16.33 -11.15
C GLY A 129 10.53 15.11 -11.99
N LYS A 130 11.31 14.02 -11.98
CA LYS A 130 11.00 12.77 -12.68
C LYS A 130 10.77 11.62 -11.70
N CYS A 131 9.67 10.90 -11.90
CA CYS A 131 9.38 9.69 -11.13
C CYS A 131 10.22 8.51 -11.64
N THR A 132 10.96 7.87 -10.76
CA THR A 132 11.87 6.76 -11.08
C THR A 132 11.73 5.61 -10.09
N TRP A 133 11.97 4.38 -10.57
CA TRP A 133 12.02 3.20 -9.71
C TRP A 133 13.30 3.17 -8.90
N GLY A 134 13.15 2.95 -7.59
CA GLY A 134 14.24 2.63 -6.69
C GLY A 134 14.16 1.19 -6.18
N ASN A 135 15.15 0.85 -5.35
CA ASN A 135 15.81 -0.46 -5.43
C ASN A 135 14.91 -1.67 -5.14
N HIS A 136 14.89 -2.58 -6.11
CA HIS A 136 14.51 -3.98 -5.98
C HIS A 136 15.54 -4.77 -5.14
N GLY A 137 15.45 -4.64 -3.81
CA GLY A 137 16.09 -5.55 -2.86
C GLY A 137 15.59 -7.00 -2.99
N GLU A 138 15.94 -7.90 -2.06
CA GLU A 138 15.49 -9.29 -2.10
C GLU A 138 13.95 -9.41 -2.19
N CYS A 139 13.50 -10.34 -3.03
CA CYS A 139 12.08 -10.63 -3.31
C CYS A 139 11.45 -11.57 -2.25
N ASN A 140 12.19 -11.94 -1.20
CA ASN A 140 11.78 -12.87 -0.15
C ASN A 140 11.00 -12.18 0.98
#